data_AF-A0A533Z5M2-F1
#
_entry.id   AF-A0A533Z5M2-F1
#
_cell.length_a   1.000
_cell.length_b   1.000
_cell.length_c   1.000
_cell.angle_alpha   90.00
_cell.angle_beta   90.00
_cell.angle_gamma   90.00
#
_symmetry.space_group_name_H-M   'P 1'
#
loop_
_entity.id
_entity.type
_entity.pdbx_description
1 polymer ?
#
loop_
_entity_poly.entity_id
_entity_poly.type
_entity_poly.pdbx_seq_one_letter_code
_entity_poly.pdbx_strand_id
1 'polypeptide(L)'
;METVKVPMVQFTYRTLRNSFGRRRRTMQRRLAVLLAVGVVIWLAPEAGAAQSAGAWEQFTEAGKIAYQQSHYGEALAYFQAAVKEAEKFGPEDRRLATSLNNLAAVYSTQDNYKDAEPIYRRALHILEQALGREHPDLATSLNNLAVLYDSQGK
;
A
#
# COMPACT_ATOMS: atom_id res chain seq x y z
N MET A 1 -77.36 4.52 -37.40
CA MET A 1 -76.25 4.95 -36.53
C MET A 1 -75.30 3.76 -36.41
N GLU A 2 -74.15 3.87 -37.09
CA GLU A 2 -73.19 2.80 -37.35
C GLU A 2 -72.06 2.75 -36.31
N THR A 3 -71.49 1.54 -36.15
CA THR A 3 -70.19 1.21 -35.52
C THR A 3 -70.13 1.41 -34.00
N VAL A 4 -69.48 0.57 -33.19
CA VAL A 4 -68.02 0.41 -33.16
C VAL A 4 -67.62 -1.00 -32.70
N LYS A 5 -66.63 -1.54 -33.43
CA LYS A 5 -65.91 -2.79 -33.24
C LYS A 5 -65.27 -2.92 -31.85
N VAL A 6 -65.33 -4.14 -31.30
CA VAL A 6 -64.58 -4.56 -30.10
C VAL A 6 -63.07 -4.56 -30.40
N PRO A 7 -62.20 -3.92 -29.59
CA PRO A 7 -60.76 -3.97 -29.81
C PRO A 7 -60.15 -5.27 -29.26
N MET A 8 -59.54 -5.99 -30.19
CA MET A 8 -58.66 -7.15 -30.05
C MET A 8 -57.25 -6.67 -29.66
N VAL A 9 -56.67 -7.22 -28.59
CA VAL A 9 -55.20 -7.27 -28.46
C VAL A 9 -54.80 -8.68 -28.01
N GLN A 10 -54.40 -9.47 -29.00
CA GLN A 10 -53.68 -10.73 -28.88
C GLN A 10 -52.21 -10.42 -29.18
N PHE A 11 -51.30 -10.60 -28.22
CA PHE A 11 -49.86 -10.64 -28.53
C PHE A 11 -49.31 -12.03 -28.25
N THR A 12 -48.85 -12.64 -29.34
CA THR A 12 -48.45 -14.03 -29.51
C THR A 12 -46.95 -14.16 -29.33
N TYR A 13 -46.49 -15.17 -28.57
CA TYR A 13 -45.08 -15.56 -28.52
C TYR A 13 -44.74 -16.36 -29.78
N ARG A 14 -44.06 -15.71 -30.73
CA ARG A 14 -43.61 -16.32 -31.99
C ARG A 14 -42.14 -16.75 -31.93
N THR A 15 -41.96 -18.02 -31.53
CA THR A 15 -41.15 -19.09 -32.16
C THR A 15 -39.73 -18.86 -32.73
N LEU A 16 -38.81 -19.72 -32.22
CA LEU A 16 -37.91 -20.67 -32.96
C LEU A 16 -36.78 -20.06 -33.85
N ARG A 17 -35.56 -20.62 -34.02
CA ARG A 17 -34.96 -21.95 -33.80
C ARG A 17 -33.51 -21.96 -34.38
N ASN A 18 -32.71 -22.96 -33.96
CA ASN A 18 -31.53 -23.58 -34.63
C ASN A 18 -30.15 -22.90 -34.48
N SER A 19 -29.03 -23.60 -34.27
CA SER A 19 -28.76 -25.04 -34.35
C SER A 19 -27.29 -25.43 -34.05
N PHE A 20 -27.08 -26.71 -33.69
CA PHE A 20 -25.86 -27.54 -33.80
C PHE A 20 -24.62 -27.10 -32.99
N GLY A 21 -23.93 -27.91 -32.18
CA GLY A 21 -23.96 -29.35 -31.99
C GLY A 21 -22.52 -29.90 -31.82
N ARG A 22 -22.37 -30.88 -30.92
CA ARG A 22 -21.28 -31.90 -30.81
C ARG A 22 -20.05 -31.63 -29.92
N ARG A 23 -20.19 -32.12 -28.69
CA ARG A 23 -19.25 -32.96 -27.90
C ARG A 23 -17.90 -33.30 -28.59
N ARG A 24 -16.78 -33.12 -27.87
CA ARG A 24 -15.88 -34.23 -27.44
C ARG A 24 -14.76 -33.73 -26.53
N ARG A 25 -14.86 -34.11 -25.26
CA ARG A 25 -13.70 -34.47 -24.43
C ARG A 25 -12.86 -35.47 -25.22
N THR A 26 -11.55 -35.27 -25.29
CA THR A 26 -10.51 -36.29 -25.04
C THR A 26 -9.15 -35.69 -25.38
N MET A 27 -8.35 -35.51 -24.34
CA MET A 27 -6.90 -35.67 -24.28
C MET A 27 -6.04 -35.33 -25.50
N GLN A 28 -5.03 -34.50 -25.24
CA GLN A 28 -3.71 -34.60 -25.87
C GLN A 28 -3.66 -34.45 -27.38
N ARG A 29 -3.67 -33.18 -27.81
CA ARG A 29 -2.78 -32.77 -28.89
C ARG A 29 -1.82 -31.72 -28.34
N ARG A 30 -0.66 -32.24 -27.93
CA ARG A 30 0.65 -31.73 -28.34
C ARG A 30 0.92 -30.31 -27.83
N LEU A 31 1.57 -30.17 -26.69
CA LEU A 31 3.03 -30.03 -26.68
C LEU A 31 3.53 -29.35 -27.96
N ALA A 32 4.04 -28.13 -27.79
CA ALA A 32 4.81 -27.37 -28.78
C ALA A 32 4.06 -26.92 -30.04
N VAL A 33 3.48 -25.72 -29.98
CA VAL A 33 3.89 -24.69 -30.94
C VAL A 33 4.26 -23.45 -30.13
N LEU A 34 5.54 -23.36 -29.86
CA LEU A 34 6.23 -22.20 -29.31
C LEU A 34 6.34 -21.12 -30.40
N LEU A 35 6.12 -19.87 -29.98
CA LEU A 35 6.61 -18.60 -30.57
C LEU A 35 5.91 -18.07 -31.83
N ALA A 36 4.97 -17.13 -31.63
CA ALA A 36 5.00 -15.81 -32.28
C ALA A 36 3.91 -14.91 -31.66
N VAL A 37 4.28 -13.67 -31.34
CA VAL A 37 3.50 -12.63 -30.64
C VAL A 37 3.42 -12.85 -29.13
N GLY A 38 4.52 -12.46 -28.49
CA GLY A 38 4.72 -12.49 -27.04
C GLY A 38 3.80 -11.52 -26.30
N VAL A 39 2.83 -12.09 -25.60
CA VAL A 39 2.39 -11.65 -24.28
C VAL A 39 2.11 -12.93 -23.51
N VAL A 40 3.18 -13.52 -22.96
CA VAL A 40 3.04 -14.54 -21.91
C VAL A 40 2.72 -13.76 -20.65
N ILE A 41 1.43 -13.63 -20.34
CA ILE A 41 1.01 -13.39 -18.96
C ILE A 41 1.28 -14.70 -18.21
N TRP A 42 2.47 -14.80 -17.65
CA TRP A 42 2.76 -15.64 -16.50
C TRP A 42 3.94 -15.04 -15.74
N LEU A 43 3.74 -13.85 -15.18
CA LEU A 43 4.38 -13.49 -13.93
C LEU A 43 3.25 -13.25 -12.93
N ALA A 44 3.25 -14.05 -11.88
CA ALA A 44 2.29 -13.97 -10.79
C ALA A 44 2.20 -12.52 -10.29
N PRO A 45 1.01 -12.03 -9.93
CA PRO A 45 0.94 -10.78 -9.20
C PRO A 45 1.58 -11.05 -7.83
N GLU A 46 2.73 -10.44 -7.56
CA GLU A 46 3.08 -10.07 -6.19
C GLU A 46 2.11 -8.96 -5.73
N ALA A 47 0.82 -9.29 -5.66
CA ALA A 47 -0.22 -8.47 -5.05
C ALA A 47 -0.13 -8.50 -3.50
N GLY A 48 1.05 -8.84 -2.96
CA GLY A 48 1.39 -8.66 -1.54
C GLY A 48 2.00 -7.29 -1.25
N ALA A 49 2.63 -6.63 -2.22
CA ALA A 49 3.33 -5.35 -2.00
C ALA A 49 2.44 -4.10 -2.19
N ALA A 50 1.41 -4.18 -3.05
CA ALA A 50 0.56 -3.03 -3.38
C ALA A 50 -0.56 -2.75 -2.36
N GLN A 51 -0.99 -3.75 -1.58
CA GLN A 51 -2.03 -3.58 -0.55
C GLN A 51 -1.44 -3.26 0.83
N SER A 52 -0.24 -3.75 1.13
CA SER A 52 0.42 -3.51 2.41
C SER A 52 0.92 -2.06 2.55
N ALA A 53 1.21 -1.36 1.44
CA ALA A 53 1.55 0.06 1.47
C ALA A 53 0.37 0.93 1.96
N GLY A 54 -0.87 0.53 1.70
CA GLY A 54 -2.05 1.30 2.08
C GLY A 54 -2.21 1.46 3.59
N ALA A 55 -1.98 0.38 4.36
CA ALA A 55 -2.06 0.42 5.82
C ALA A 55 -0.94 1.27 6.43
N TRP A 56 0.30 1.10 5.95
CA TRP A 56 1.43 1.91 6.39
C TRP A 56 1.21 3.40 6.10
N GLU A 57 0.76 3.74 4.89
CA GLU A 57 0.49 5.12 4.49
C GLU A 57 -0.60 5.73 5.39
N GLN A 58 -1.68 4.99 5.62
CA GLN A 58 -2.78 5.43 6.49
C GLN A 58 -2.30 5.75 7.91
N PHE A 59 -1.52 4.85 8.53
CA PHE A 59 -0.99 5.08 9.86
C PHE A 59 0.03 6.22 9.89
N THR A 60 0.85 6.35 8.86
CA THR A 60 1.85 7.42 8.78
C THR A 60 1.17 8.79 8.66
N GLU A 61 0.16 8.92 7.81
CA GLU A 61 -0.58 10.16 7.64
C GLU A 61 -1.42 10.51 8.87
N ALA A 62 -2.13 9.52 9.46
CA ALA A 62 -2.86 9.74 10.70
C ALA A 62 -1.93 10.17 11.85
N GLY A 63 -0.75 9.55 11.95
CA GLY A 63 0.27 9.92 12.93
C GLY A 63 0.81 11.33 12.74
N LYS A 64 1.07 11.75 11.49
CA LYS A 64 1.48 13.13 11.19
C LYS A 64 0.39 14.13 11.57
N ILE A 65 -0.87 13.86 11.22
CA ILE A 65 -1.99 14.73 11.55
C ILE A 65 -2.12 14.88 13.08
N ALA A 66 -2.08 13.75 13.81
CA ALA A 66 -2.12 13.78 15.27
C ALA A 66 -0.95 14.55 15.88
N TYR A 67 0.27 14.37 15.34
CA TYR A 67 1.46 15.10 15.78
C TYR A 67 1.33 16.61 15.57
N GLN A 68 0.86 17.04 14.40
CA GLN A 68 0.62 18.47 14.11
C GLN A 68 -0.45 19.07 15.03
N GLN A 69 -1.42 18.27 15.46
CA GLN A 69 -2.44 18.67 16.43
C GLN A 69 -1.96 18.58 17.89
N SER A 70 -0.68 18.27 18.14
CA SER A 70 -0.12 18.03 19.47
C SER A 70 -0.78 16.86 20.23
N HIS A 71 -1.52 15.99 19.54
CA HIS A 71 -2.06 14.74 20.09
C HIS A 71 -0.98 13.65 20.12
N TYR A 72 0.08 13.88 20.91
CA TYR A 72 1.29 13.05 20.90
C TYR A 72 1.04 11.59 21.28
N GLY A 73 0.06 11.31 22.16
CA GLY A 73 -0.32 9.94 22.51
C GLY A 73 -0.92 9.17 21.34
N GLU A 74 -1.76 9.83 20.54
CA GLU A 74 -2.31 9.23 19.31
C GLU A 74 -1.24 9.10 18.23
N ALA A 75 -0.42 10.13 18.04
CA ALA A 75 0.70 10.09 17.10
C ALA A 75 1.64 8.91 17.40
N LEU A 76 1.95 8.68 18.68
CA LEU A 76 2.74 7.54 19.15
C LEU A 76 2.11 6.21 18.72
N ALA A 77 0.82 6.03 18.97
CA ALA A 77 0.10 4.81 18.61
C ALA A 77 0.09 4.57 17.09
N TYR A 78 -0.16 5.62 16.31
CA TYR A 78 -0.14 5.54 14.84
C TYR A 78 1.26 5.22 14.30
N PHE A 79 2.31 5.89 14.78
CA PHE A 79 3.66 5.58 14.31
C PHE A 79 4.16 4.20 14.75
N GLN A 80 3.76 3.70 15.93
CA GLN A 80 4.02 2.32 16.34
C GLN A 80 3.32 1.30 15.41
N ALA A 81 2.07 1.59 15.00
CA ALA A 81 1.38 0.77 14.02
C ALA A 81 2.07 0.82 12.65
N ALA A 82 2.51 2.00 12.22
CA ALA A 82 3.28 2.18 10.98
C ALA A 82 4.60 1.38 11.01
N VAL A 83 5.34 1.38 12.13
CA VAL A 83 6.54 0.54 12.30
C VAL A 83 6.21 -0.94 12.09
N LYS A 84 5.15 -1.46 12.73
CA LYS A 84 4.74 -2.87 12.60
C LYS A 84 4.35 -3.24 11.16
N GLU A 85 3.70 -2.34 10.44
CA GLU A 85 3.40 -2.56 9.03
C GLU A 85 4.66 -2.50 8.17
N ALA A 86 5.57 -1.58 8.45
CA ALA A 86 6.81 -1.42 7.72
C ALA A 86 7.77 -2.62 7.89
N GLU A 87 7.80 -3.25 9.06
CA GLU A 87 8.61 -4.45 9.33
C GLU A 87 8.28 -5.62 8.38
N LYS A 88 7.06 -5.68 7.83
CA LYS A 88 6.63 -6.74 6.89
C LYS A 88 7.35 -6.67 5.55
N PHE A 89 7.91 -5.53 5.19
CA PHE A 89 8.65 -5.34 3.93
C PHE A 89 10.15 -5.64 4.06
N GLY A 90 10.63 -5.80 5.28
CA GLY A 90 12.02 -6.13 5.58
C GLY A 90 12.74 -5.05 6.41
N PRO A 91 13.86 -5.44 7.05
CA PRO A 91 14.58 -4.58 7.99
C PRO A 91 15.28 -3.37 7.35
N GLU A 92 15.51 -3.41 6.03
CA GLU A 92 16.17 -2.35 5.28
C GLU A 92 15.19 -1.52 4.42
N ASP A 93 13.87 -1.75 4.54
CA ASP A 93 12.89 -0.98 3.76
C ASP A 93 12.83 0.47 4.27
N ARG A 94 12.86 1.43 3.34
CA ARG A 94 12.82 2.87 3.64
C ARG A 94 11.64 3.26 4.54
N ARG A 95 10.50 2.57 4.42
CA ARG A 95 9.27 2.84 5.20
C ARG A 95 9.51 2.61 6.69
N LEU A 96 10.29 1.59 7.03
CA LEU A 96 10.65 1.32 8.43
C LEU A 96 11.44 2.49 8.99
N ALA A 97 12.37 3.02 8.21
CA ALA A 97 13.16 4.16 8.61
C ALA A 97 12.33 5.44 8.76
N THR A 98 11.43 5.73 7.82
CA THR A 98 10.49 6.86 7.92
C THR A 98 9.63 6.75 9.19
N SER A 99 9.07 5.57 9.48
CA SER A 99 8.26 5.37 10.69
C SER A 99 9.07 5.49 11.97
N LEU A 100 10.30 4.98 12.01
CA LEU A 100 11.20 5.15 13.15
C LEU A 100 11.58 6.62 13.37
N ASN A 101 11.90 7.36 12.31
CA ASN A 101 12.19 8.79 12.41
C ASN A 101 11.00 9.59 12.99
N ASN A 102 9.78 9.28 12.56
CA ASN A 102 8.57 9.92 13.08
C ASN A 102 8.31 9.53 14.54
N LEU A 103 8.52 8.25 14.90
CA LEU A 103 8.39 7.76 16.27
C LEU A 103 9.37 8.47 17.21
N ALA A 104 10.63 8.61 16.79
CA ALA A 104 11.66 9.32 17.54
C ALA A 104 11.31 10.81 17.71
N ALA A 105 10.68 11.44 16.72
CA ALA A 105 10.21 12.82 16.82
C ALA A 105 9.19 13.00 17.94
N VAL A 106 8.24 12.07 18.10
CA VAL A 106 7.29 12.11 19.22
C VAL A 106 8.03 12.05 20.56
N TYR A 107 8.95 11.10 20.73
CA TYR A 107 9.73 11.01 21.97
C TYR A 107 10.56 12.27 22.23
N SER A 108 11.18 12.84 21.19
CA SER A 108 11.94 14.08 21.31
C SER A 108 11.06 15.26 21.73
N THR A 109 9.84 15.39 21.20
CA THR A 109 8.90 16.44 21.63
C THR A 109 8.37 16.28 23.04
N GLN A 110 8.49 15.10 23.62
CA GLN A 110 8.10 14.80 25.00
C GLN A 110 9.32 14.77 25.94
N ASP A 111 10.43 15.38 25.53
CA ASP A 111 11.70 15.46 26.28
C ASP A 111 12.32 14.09 26.61
N ASN A 112 11.87 13.03 25.95
CA ASN A 112 12.39 11.68 26.13
C ASN A 112 13.55 11.40 25.16
N TYR A 113 14.61 12.20 25.29
CA TYR A 113 15.73 12.16 24.35
C TYR A 113 16.54 10.85 24.39
N LYS A 114 16.57 10.18 25.54
CA LYS A 114 17.28 8.90 25.73
C LYS A 114 16.68 7.78 24.90
N ASP A 115 15.36 7.78 24.74
CA ASP A 115 14.65 6.80 23.91
C ASP A 115 14.65 7.21 22.43
N ALA A 116 14.63 8.52 22.12
CA ALA A 116 14.63 9.03 20.76
C ALA A 116 15.98 8.85 20.02
N GLU A 117 17.11 9.12 20.67
CA GLU A 117 18.44 9.04 20.03
C GLU A 117 18.73 7.68 19.35
N PRO A 118 18.59 6.52 20.03
CA PRO A 118 18.87 5.22 19.38
C PRO A 118 17.92 4.93 18.22
N ILE A 119 16.67 5.41 18.30
CA ILE A 119 15.68 5.24 17.23
C ILE A 119 16.06 6.08 16.00
N TYR A 120 16.46 7.35 16.18
CA TYR A 120 16.96 8.18 15.09
C TYR A 120 18.20 7.58 14.43
N ARG A 121 19.16 7.09 15.23
CA ARG A 121 20.37 6.45 14.69
C ARG A 121 20.04 5.21 13.85
N ARG A 122 19.07 4.40 14.28
CA ARG A 122 18.60 3.24 13.50
C ARG A 122 17.92 3.69 12.19
N ALA A 123 17.08 4.72 12.24
CA ALA A 123 16.43 5.26 11.04
C ALA A 123 17.47 5.78 10.03
N LEU A 124 18.49 6.51 10.49
CA LEU A 124 19.58 7.01 9.65
C LEU A 124 20.34 5.89 8.96
N HIS A 125 20.68 4.82 9.69
CA HIS A 125 21.38 3.67 9.12
C HIS A 125 20.60 3.06 7.97
N ILE A 126 19.31 2.81 8.17
CA ILE A 126 18.43 2.22 7.14
C ILE A 126 18.29 3.18 5.95
N LEU A 127 18.08 4.48 6.17
CA LEU A 127 17.95 5.47 5.09
C LEU A 127 19.23 5.58 4.26
N GLU A 128 20.41 5.56 4.90
CA GLU A 128 21.68 5.62 4.19
C GLU A 128 21.87 4.39 3.30
N GLN A 129 21.49 3.19 3.76
CA GLN A 129 21.54 1.96 2.94
C GLN A 129 20.49 1.93 1.84
N ALA A 130 19.25 2.31 2.13
CA ALA A 130 18.13 2.18 1.22
C ALA A 130 18.08 3.26 0.13
N LEU A 131 18.52 4.49 0.44
CA LEU A 131 18.33 5.66 -0.42
C LEU A 131 19.64 6.37 -0.79
N GLY A 132 20.73 6.06 -0.11
CA GLY A 132 22.01 6.74 -0.29
C GLY A 132 22.10 8.09 0.43
N ARG A 133 23.30 8.68 0.39
CA ARG A 133 23.70 9.84 1.22
C ARG A 133 23.09 11.17 0.80
N GLU A 134 22.57 11.26 -0.42
CA GLU A 134 22.05 12.51 -1.00
C GLU A 134 20.51 12.62 -0.87
N HIS A 135 19.85 11.61 -0.30
CA HIS A 135 18.40 11.57 -0.26
C HIS A 135 17.80 12.58 0.75
N PRO A 136 16.75 13.34 0.38
CA PRO A 136 16.10 14.32 1.27
C PRO A 136 15.60 13.75 2.62
N ASP A 137 15.10 12.51 2.63
CA ASP A 137 14.67 11.83 3.86
C ASP A 137 15.84 11.62 4.86
N LEU A 138 17.05 11.37 4.36
CA LEU A 138 18.25 11.26 5.20
C LEU A 138 18.61 12.62 5.80
N ALA A 139 18.58 13.68 4.99
CA ALA A 139 18.82 15.04 5.45
C ALA A 139 17.83 15.46 6.55
N THR A 140 16.54 15.12 6.37
CA THR A 140 15.49 15.39 7.36
C THR A 140 15.77 14.65 8.68
N SER A 141 16.16 13.38 8.61
CA SER A 141 16.47 12.58 9.79
C SER A 141 17.72 13.07 10.52
N LEU A 142 18.73 13.54 9.78
CA LEU A 142 19.94 14.17 10.34
C LEU A 142 19.60 15.48 11.06
N ASN A 143 18.76 16.32 10.46
CA ASN A 143 18.29 17.54 11.08
C ASN A 143 17.57 17.27 12.40
N ASN A 144 16.70 16.26 12.43
CA ASN A 144 15.98 15.88 13.65
C ASN A 144 16.94 15.41 14.75
N LEU A 145 17.95 14.61 14.41
CA LEU A 145 18.96 14.19 15.37
C LEU A 145 19.80 15.37 15.90
N ALA A 146 20.10 16.36 15.04
CA ALA A 146 20.81 17.57 15.46
C ALA A 146 19.96 18.41 16.43
N VAL A 147 18.66 18.60 16.15
CA VAL A 147 17.73 19.29 17.06
C VAL A 147 17.64 18.58 18.41
N LEU A 148 17.66 17.25 18.41
CA LEU A 148 17.67 16.46 19.65
C LEU A 148 18.96 16.67 20.47
N TYR A 149 20.12 16.86 19.84
CA TYR A 149 21.36 17.17 20.57
C TYR A 149 21.38 18.60 21.10
N ASP A 150 20.91 19.56 20.30
CA ASP A 150 20.77 20.95 20.73
C ASP A 150 19.85 21.05 21.97
N SER A 151 18.74 20.32 21.96
CA SER A 151 17.81 20.23 23.09
C SER A 151 18.43 19.57 24.34
N GLN A 152 19.45 18.72 24.16
CA GLN A 152 20.22 18.12 25.25
C GLN A 152 21.40 18.99 25.71
N GLY A 153 21.71 20.08 25.01
CA GLY A 153 22.91 20.89 25.24
C GLY A 153 24.21 20.16 24.90
N LYS A 154 24.18 19.28 23.88
CA LYS A 154 25.33 18.49 23.40
C LYS A 154 25.91 19.02 22.11
#